data_AF-A0AA41K9E6-F1
#
_entry.id   AF-A0AA41K9E6-F1
#
_cell.length_a   1.000
_cell.length_b   1.000
_cell.length_c   1.000
_cell.angle_alpha   90.00
_cell.angle_beta   90.00
_cell.angle_gamma   90.00
#
_symmetry.space_group_name_H-M   'P 1'
#
loop_
_entity.id
_entity.type
_entity.pdbx_description
1 polymer ?
#
loop_
_entity_poly.entity_id
_entity_poly.type
_entity_poly.pdbx_seq_one_letter_code
_entity_poly.pdbx_strand_id
1 'polypeptide(L)'
;MERILEALANDDLSTMVSTVKDNPEYNQSMKEICEIENVLYAALNPTESSLLKKLEDLQLDVAELSATARFIDGYRLGVLMMAEVFAMPCTLEE
;
A
#
# COMPACT_ATOMS: atom_id res chain seq x y z
N MET A 1 -17.38 -8.32 -14.75
CA MET A 1 -17.05 -7.85 -13.39
C MET A 1 -15.94 -8.70 -12.77
N GLU A 2 -15.96 -10.03 -12.97
CA GLU A 2 -14.88 -10.95 -12.56
C GLU A 2 -13.47 -10.48 -12.96
N ARG A 3 -13.30 -9.98 -14.19
CA ARG A 3 -12.00 -9.52 -14.70
C ARG A 3 -11.33 -8.38 -13.91
N ILE A 4 -12.09 -7.46 -13.31
CA ILE A 4 -11.51 -6.33 -12.57
C ILE A 4 -11.07 -6.77 -11.17
N LEU A 5 -11.86 -7.63 -10.52
CA LEU A 5 -11.48 -8.17 -9.22
C LEU A 5 -10.33 -9.19 -9.33
N GLU A 6 -10.30 -9.99 -10.40
CA GLU A 6 -9.15 -10.82 -10.73
C GLU A 6 -7.90 -9.98 -11.02
N ALA A 7 -8.01 -8.94 -11.85
CA ALA A 7 -6.88 -8.06 -12.14
C ALA A 7 -6.42 -7.28 -10.89
N LEU A 8 -7.31 -6.94 -9.97
CA LEU A 8 -6.95 -6.36 -8.67
C LEU A 8 -6.23 -7.39 -7.77
N ALA A 9 -6.73 -8.62 -7.74
CA ALA A 9 -6.11 -9.71 -6.96
C ALA A 9 -4.72 -10.12 -7.50
N ASN A 10 -4.51 -10.00 -8.81
CA ASN A 10 -3.26 -10.28 -9.49
C ASN A 10 -2.29 -9.07 -9.54
N ASP A 11 -2.64 -7.95 -8.88
CA ASP A 11 -1.87 -6.69 -8.84
C ASP A 11 -1.72 -5.98 -10.21
N ASP A 12 -2.47 -6.41 -11.22
CA ASP A 12 -2.58 -5.76 -12.55
C ASP A 12 -3.34 -4.41 -12.47
N LEU A 13 -4.14 -4.23 -11.42
CA LEU A 13 -4.88 -3.03 -11.07
C LEU A 13 -4.32 -2.40 -9.79
N SER A 14 -3.01 -2.19 -9.74
CA SER A 14 -2.37 -1.56 -8.59
C SER A 14 -2.84 -0.11 -8.41
N THR A 15 -3.33 0.21 -7.21
CA THR A 15 -3.58 1.59 -6.79
C THR A 15 -2.30 2.29 -6.34
N MET A 16 -1.18 1.56 -6.26
CA MET A 16 0.11 2.20 -6.08
C MET A 16 0.37 3.06 -7.30
N VAL A 17 0.53 4.35 -7.05
CA VAL A 17 0.88 5.33 -8.07
C VAL A 17 2.23 4.89 -8.68
N SER A 18 2.18 4.31 -9.88
CA SER A 18 3.36 3.90 -10.67
C SER A 18 4.38 5.03 -10.79
N THR A 19 3.92 6.29 -10.76
CA THR A 19 4.77 7.48 -10.88
C THR A 19 5.76 7.69 -9.72
N VAL A 20 5.59 7.04 -8.56
CA VAL A 20 6.53 7.20 -7.44
C VAL A 20 7.83 6.40 -7.68
N LYS A 21 7.73 5.18 -8.20
CA LYS A 21 8.92 4.36 -8.52
C LYS A 21 9.72 4.93 -9.69
N ASP A 22 9.06 5.65 -10.60
CA ASP A 22 9.73 6.34 -11.70
C ASP A 22 10.27 7.72 -11.30
N ASN A 23 10.02 8.17 -10.07
CA ASN A 23 10.52 9.45 -9.57
C ASN A 23 12.03 9.33 -9.22
N PRO A 24 12.92 10.10 -9.88
CA PRO A 24 14.35 10.07 -9.59
C PRO A 24 14.69 10.42 -8.14
N GLU A 25 13.96 11.35 -7.51
CA GLU A 25 14.17 11.74 -6.11
C GLU A 25 13.83 10.59 -5.17
N TYR A 26 12.73 9.87 -5.43
CA TYR A 26 12.36 8.67 -4.66
C TYR A 26 13.45 7.61 -4.74
N ASN A 27 13.93 7.32 -5.95
CA ASN A 27 14.98 6.33 -6.16
C ASN A 27 16.30 6.72 -5.47
N GLN A 28 16.65 8.00 -5.50
CA GLN A 28 17.83 8.52 -4.80
C GLN A 28 17.68 8.37 -3.29
N SER A 29 16.55 8.78 -2.71
CA SER A 29 16.30 8.61 -1.26
C SER A 29 16.29 7.14 -0.86
N MET A 30 15.70 6.26 -1.67
CA MET A 30 15.68 4.82 -1.39
C MET A 30 17.09 4.23 -1.40
N LYS A 31 17.94 4.68 -2.32
CA LYS A 31 19.35 4.26 -2.35
C LYS A 31 20.09 4.73 -1.09
N GLU A 32 19.90 5.97 -0.66
CA GLU A 32 20.51 6.51 0.56
C GLU A 32 20.05 5.75 1.81
N ILE A 33 18.76 5.39 1.89
CA ILE A 33 18.22 4.53 2.95
C ILE A 33 18.98 3.20 2.99
N CYS A 34 19.08 2.49 1.86
CA CYS A 34 19.79 1.21 1.78
C CYS A 34 21.27 1.35 2.21
N GLU A 35 21.94 2.43 1.82
CA GLU A 35 23.33 2.68 2.20
C GLU A 35 23.47 2.87 3.72
N ILE A 36 22.59 3.67 4.33
CA ILE A 36 22.58 3.92 5.78
C ILE A 36 22.24 2.64 6.56
N GLU A 37 21.24 1.89 6.12
CA GLU A 37 20.85 0.62 6.74
C GLU A 37 22.02 -0.36 6.77
N ASN A 38 22.74 -0.51 5.65
CA ASN A 38 23.92 -1.38 5.60
C ASN A 38 25.01 -0.97 6.61
N VAL A 39 25.28 0.33 6.72
CA VAL A 39 26.25 0.84 7.71
C VAL A 39 25.78 0.60 9.14
N LEU A 40 24.48 0.82 9.40
CA LEU A 40 23.88 0.59 10.71
C LEU A 40 23.97 -0.90 11.07
N TYR A 41 23.56 -1.80 10.18
CA TYR A 41 23.62 -3.25 10.38
C TYR A 41 25.03 -3.76 10.66
N ALA A 42 26.05 -3.18 10.02
CA ALA A 42 27.45 -3.52 10.27
C ALA A 42 27.97 -3.03 11.64
N ALA A 43 27.39 -1.96 12.19
CA ALA A 43 27.82 -1.36 13.45
C ALA A 43 27.18 -1.99 14.71
N LEU A 44 26.03 -2.65 14.55
CA LEU A 44 25.27 -3.21 15.67
C LEU A 44 25.89 -4.52 16.17
N ASN A 45 25.89 -4.69 17.49
CA ASN A 45 26.22 -5.99 18.09
C ASN A 45 25.05 -7.00 17.92
N PRO A 46 25.26 -8.30 18.19
CA PRO A 46 24.21 -9.30 17.98
C PRO A 46 22.90 -9.05 18.73
N THR A 47 22.96 -8.46 19.93
CA THR A 47 21.76 -8.14 20.72
C THR A 47 21.00 -6.97 20.10
N GLU A 48 21.72 -5.91 19.74
CA GLU A 48 21.13 -4.72 19.09
C GLU A 48 20.54 -5.07 17.72
N SER A 49 21.24 -5.88 16.92
CA SER A 49 20.75 -6.38 15.64
C SER A 49 19.47 -7.20 15.80
N SER A 50 19.38 -8.06 16.81
CA SER A 50 18.15 -8.81 17.10
C SER A 50 16.99 -7.89 17.53
N LEU A 51 17.26 -6.81 18.27
CA LEU A 51 16.25 -5.84 18.67
C LEU A 51 15.76 -5.01 17.48
N LEU A 52 16.69 -4.55 16.62
CA LEU A 52 16.34 -3.80 15.41
C LEU A 52 15.49 -4.65 14.47
N LYS A 53 15.88 -5.91 14.22
CA LYS A 53 15.09 -6.81 13.39
C LYS A 53 13.67 -7.00 13.94
N LYS A 54 13.54 -7.23 15.25
CA LYS A 54 12.21 -7.37 15.88
C LYS A 54 11.38 -6.09 15.77
N LEU A 55 12.02 -4.93 15.86
CA LEU A 55 11.35 -3.63 15.67
C LEU A 55 10.83 -3.50 14.22
N GLU A 56 11.67 -3.80 13.23
CA GLU A 56 11.30 -3.78 11.82
C GLU A 56 10.16 -4.76 11.50
N ASP A 57 10.25 -6.00 11.99
CA ASP A 57 9.19 -7.01 11.83
C ASP A 57 7.85 -6.49 12.38
N LEU A 58 7.85 -5.93 13.60
CA LEU A 58 6.64 -5.37 14.21
C LEU A 58 6.12 -4.14 13.47
N GLN A 59 7.00 -3.29 12.94
CA GLN A 59 6.60 -2.14 12.13
C GLN A 59 5.95 -2.59 10.82
N LEU A 60 6.48 -3.63 10.18
CA LEU A 60 5.92 -4.22 8.97
C LEU A 60 4.54 -4.83 9.24
N ASP A 61 4.39 -5.59 10.32
CA ASP A 61 3.10 -6.17 10.73
C ASP A 61 2.02 -5.09 10.93
N VAL A 62 2.37 -3.99 11.62
CA VAL A 62 1.46 -2.86 11.84
C VAL A 62 1.14 -2.16 10.52
N ALA A 63 2.13 -1.97 9.64
CA ALA A 63 1.93 -1.36 8.34
C ALA A 63 0.99 -2.20 7.47
N GLU A 64 1.14 -3.53 7.47
CA GLU A 64 0.28 -4.46 6.74
C GLU A 64 -1.16 -4.39 7.25
N LEU A 65 -1.38 -4.52 8.57
CA LEU A 65 -2.71 -4.40 9.18
C LEU A 65 -3.38 -3.07 8.83
N SER A 66 -2.61 -1.99 8.87
CA SER A 66 -3.10 -0.65 8.55
C SER A 66 -3.40 -0.48 7.05
N ALA A 67 -2.61 -1.07 6.17
CA ALA A 67 -2.85 -1.09 4.73
C ALA A 67 -4.12 -1.90 4.39
N THR A 68 -4.30 -3.08 4.99
CA THR A 68 -5.50 -3.89 4.83
C THR A 68 -6.76 -3.17 5.29
N ALA A 69 -6.72 -2.50 6.46
CA ALA A 69 -7.85 -1.71 6.95
C ALA A 69 -8.21 -0.58 5.97
N ARG A 70 -7.22 0.20 5.52
CA ARG A 70 -7.43 1.27 4.53
C ARG A 70 -8.00 0.73 3.22
N PHE A 71 -7.53 -0.42 2.76
CA PHE A 71 -8.05 -1.06 1.54
C PHE A 71 -9.52 -1.45 1.70
N ILE A 72 -9.89 -2.11 2.80
CA ILE A 72 -11.28 -2.51 3.08
C ILE A 72 -12.19 -1.28 3.14
N ASP A 73 -11.79 -0.25 3.88
CA ASP A 73 -12.59 0.97 4.04
C ASP A 73 -12.73 1.72 2.72
N GLY A 74 -11.64 1.87 1.96
CA GLY A 74 -11.65 2.49 0.64
C GLY A 74 -12.52 1.73 -0.37
N TYR A 75 -12.44 0.39 -0.38
CA TYR A 75 -13.27 -0.43 -1.25
C TYR A 75 -14.75 -0.31 -0.92
N ARG A 76 -15.12 -0.40 0.38
CA ARG A 76 -16.51 -0.22 0.84
C ARG A 76 -17.04 1.15 0.46
N LEU A 77 -16.25 2.20 0.67
CA LEU A 77 -16.62 3.56 0.28
C LEU A 77 -16.86 3.67 -1.22
N GLY A 78 -15.96 3.11 -2.04
CA GLY A 78 -16.12 3.09 -3.50
C GLY A 78 -17.39 2.38 -3.95
N VAL A 79 -17.72 1.23 -3.35
CA VAL A 79 -18.97 0.50 -3.64
C VAL A 79 -20.20 1.32 -3.25
N LEU A 80 -20.20 1.99 -2.09
CA LEU A 80 -21.30 2.85 -1.66
C LEU A 80 -21.51 4.04 -2.62
N MET A 81 -20.43 4.71 -3.02
CA MET A 81 -20.49 5.80 -4.00
C MET A 81 -21.07 5.33 -5.34
N MET A 82 -20.66 4.15 -5.81
CA MET A 82 -21.21 3.57 -7.04
C MET A 82 -22.70 3.22 -6.89
N ALA A 83 -23.09 2.62 -5.76
CA ALA A 83 -24.49 2.31 -5.48
C ALA A 83 -25.36 3.58 -5.48
N GLU A 84 -24.88 4.69 -4.93
CA GLU A 84 -25.57 5.99 -4.96
C GLU A 84 -25.81 6.48 -6.40
N VAL A 85 -24.79 6.43 -7.26
CA VAL A 85 -24.88 6.84 -8.67
C VAL A 85 -25.95 6.02 -9.43
N PHE A 86 -26.02 4.71 -9.19
CA PHE A 86 -26.95 3.82 -9.90
C PHE A 86 -28.31 3.65 -9.22
N ALA A 87 -28.45 4.03 -7.95
CA ALA A 87 -29.73 4.04 -7.25
C ALA A 87 -30.61 5.25 -7.62
N MET A 88 -30.07 6.20 -8.40
CA MET A 88 -30.83 7.34 -8.91
C MET A 88 -31.93 6.83 -9.84
N PRO A 89 -33.23 6.98 -9.49
CA PRO A 89 -34.30 6.56 -10.38
C PRO A 89 -34.18 7.35 -11.67
N CYS A 90 -34.18 6.67 -12.82
CA CYS A 90 -34.56 7.32 -14.07
C CYS A 90 -35.98 7.86 -13.86
N THR A 91 -36.13 9.14 -13.54
CA THR A 91 -37.39 9.83 -13.77
C THR A 91 -37.54 9.85 -15.29
N LEU A 92 -38.20 8.82 -15.81
CA LEU A 92 -38.83 8.84 -17.12
C LEU A 92 -39.80 10.02 -17.10
N GLU A 93 -39.35 11.15 -17.66
CA GLU A 93 -40.27 12.19 -18.10
C GLU A 93 -41.06 11.60 -19.28
N GLU A 94 -42.34 11.26 -19.01
CA GLU A 94 -43.38 11.02 -20.02
C GLU A 94 -43.89 12.34 -20.61
#